data_AF-A0A2K3LHR0-F1
#
_entry.id   AF-A0A2K3LHR0-F1
#
_cell.length_a   1.000
_cell.length_b   1.000
_cell.length_c   1.000
_cell.angle_alpha   90.00
_cell.angle_beta   90.00
_cell.angle_gamma   90.00
#
_symmetry.space_group_name_H-M   'P 1'
#
loop_
_entity.id
_entity.type
_entity.pdbx_description
1 polymer ?
#
loop_
_entity_poly.entity_id
_entity_poly.type
_entity_poly.pdbx_seq_one_letter_code
_entity_poly.pdbx_strand_id
1 'polypeptide(L)'
;MTNGGADYCFECIGLASLMEEAFNSSREGWGKTVIIGVEMHGSPLTLNPRTMLRGRTITGSLFGGIKPKSDLPLLAQKYLDK
;
A
#
# COMPACT_ATOMS: atom_id res chain seq x y z
N MET A 1 -20.30 5.02 -0.27
CA MET A 1 -19.72 3.67 -0.52
C MET A 1 -18.78 3.18 0.59
N THR A 2 -18.05 4.01 1.35
CA THR A 2 -17.20 3.50 2.46
C THR A 2 -17.46 4.14 3.84
N ASN A 3 -18.31 5.16 3.94
CA ASN A 3 -18.61 5.87 5.21
C ASN A 3 -17.32 6.21 6.01
N GLY A 4 -16.34 6.83 5.34
CA GLY A 4 -15.12 7.33 5.99
C GLY A 4 -13.78 6.75 5.50
N GLY A 5 -13.77 5.95 4.42
CA GLY A 5 -12.54 5.44 3.80
C GLY A 5 -12.39 3.92 3.88
N ALA A 6 -11.43 3.37 3.13
CA ALA A 6 -11.13 1.94 3.12
C ALA A 6 -10.14 1.57 4.24
N ASP A 7 -10.28 0.37 4.80
CA ASP A 7 -9.33 -0.09 5.84
C ASP A 7 -7.93 -0.34 5.27
N TYR A 8 -7.85 -0.76 4.01
CA TYR A 8 -6.61 -0.95 3.27
C TYR A 8 -6.70 -0.27 1.90
N CYS A 9 -5.65 0.47 1.55
CA CYS A 9 -5.46 1.06 0.22
C CYS A 9 -4.13 0.57 -0.35
N PHE A 10 -4.11 0.23 -1.63
CA PHE A 10 -2.90 -0.20 -2.34
C PHE A 10 -2.67 0.74 -3.51
N GLU A 11 -1.51 1.37 -3.56
CA GLU A 11 -1.08 2.14 -4.73
C GLU A 11 -0.18 1.25 -5.59
N CYS A 12 -0.58 1.03 -6.84
CA CYS A 12 0.03 0.04 -7.73
C CYS A 12 0.45 0.63 -9.09
N ILE A 13 0.46 1.96 -9.23
CA ILE A 13 0.79 2.67 -10.47
C ILE A 13 2.18 3.29 -10.38
N GLY A 14 2.54 3.88 -9.24
CA GLY A 14 3.85 4.50 -9.02
C GLY A 14 3.87 6.01 -9.27
N LEU A 15 2.73 6.70 -9.14
CA LEU A 15 2.69 8.17 -9.21
C LEU A 15 2.52 8.77 -7.81
N ALA A 16 3.39 9.71 -7.44
CA ALA A 16 3.36 10.34 -6.10
C ALA A 16 2.00 10.98 -5.75
N SER A 17 1.32 11.57 -6.73
CA SER A 17 -0.04 12.10 -6.56
C SER A 17 -1.05 11.01 -6.18
N LEU A 18 -0.97 9.84 -6.83
CA LEU A 18 -1.85 8.70 -6.54
C LEU A 18 -1.49 8.02 -5.22
N MET A 19 -0.23 8.06 -4.80
CA MET A 19 0.19 7.62 -3.46
C MET A 19 -0.44 8.48 -2.36
N GLU A 20 -0.50 9.80 -2.57
CA GLU A 20 -1.19 10.72 -1.66
C GLU A 20 -2.71 10.49 -1.66
N GLU A 21 -3.33 10.32 -2.84
CA GLU A 21 -4.75 10.00 -2.94
C GLU A 21 -5.10 8.67 -2.26
N ALA A 22 -4.28 7.64 -2.45
CA ALA A 22 -4.44 6.35 -1.78
C ALA A 22 -4.33 6.48 -0.25
N PHE A 23 -3.43 7.35 0.24
CA PHE A 23 -3.32 7.64 1.67
C PHE A 23 -4.54 8.38 2.22
N ASN A 24 -5.03 9.38 1.49
CA ASN A 24 -6.20 10.16 1.90
C ASN A 24 -7.52 9.38 1.80
N SER A 25 -7.58 8.37 0.94
CA SER A 25 -8.72 7.46 0.79
C SER A 25 -8.81 6.40 1.89
N SER A 26 -7.72 6.19 2.65
CA SER A 26 -7.70 5.26 3.77
C SER A 26 -8.52 5.80 4.96
N ARG A 27 -9.10 4.88 5.73
CA ARG A 27 -9.95 5.22 6.86
C ARG A 27 -9.14 5.93 7.94
N GLU A 28 -9.71 7.01 8.48
CA GLU A 28 -9.13 7.65 9.66
C GLU A 28 -9.20 6.73 10.89
N GLY A 29 -8.20 6.77 11.78
CA GLY A 29 -8.12 5.94 12.98
C GLY A 29 -7.26 4.70 12.82
N TRP A 30 -7.43 3.93 11.74
CA TRP A 30 -6.70 2.66 11.55
C TRP A 30 -6.37 2.28 10.10
N GLY A 31 -6.74 3.11 9.13
CA GLY A 31 -6.52 2.82 7.71
C GLY A 31 -5.04 2.63 7.39
N LYS A 32 -4.74 1.63 6.56
CA LYS A 32 -3.38 1.31 6.12
C LYS A 32 -3.25 1.47 4.61
N THR A 33 -2.32 2.31 4.19
CA THR A 33 -1.94 2.45 2.78
C THR A 33 -0.62 1.74 2.52
N VAL A 34 -0.59 0.89 1.49
CA VAL A 34 0.59 0.14 1.05
C VAL A 34 0.99 0.64 -0.33
N ILE A 35 2.19 1.20 -0.44
CA ILE A 35 2.79 1.62 -1.70
C ILE A 35 3.52 0.43 -2.32
N ILE A 36 3.05 0.02 -3.51
CA ILE A 36 3.61 -1.08 -4.30
C ILE A 36 4.20 -0.53 -5.61
N GLY A 37 3.57 0.50 -6.19
CA GLY A 37 4.08 1.23 -7.34
C GLY A 37 5.42 1.91 -7.05
N VAL A 38 6.26 2.03 -8.08
CA VAL A 38 7.58 2.65 -7.98
C VAL A 38 7.54 4.03 -8.63
N GLU A 39 7.84 5.07 -7.87
CA GLU A 39 8.04 6.40 -8.45
C GLU A 39 9.41 6.48 -9.14
N MET A 40 9.42 6.80 -10.43
CA MET A 40 10.59 6.89 -11.29
C MET A 40 10.98 8.34 -11.64
N HIS A 41 10.12 9.32 -11.41
CA HIS A 41 10.32 10.71 -11.80
C HIS A 41 10.98 11.57 -10.71
N GLY A 42 11.25 11.01 -9.53
CA GLY A 42 11.87 11.72 -8.40
C GLY A 42 10.93 12.70 -7.69
N SER A 43 9.62 12.56 -7.90
CA SER A 43 8.61 13.40 -7.27
C SER A 43 8.48 13.07 -5.79
N PRO A 44 8.45 14.07 -4.88
CA PRO A 44 8.32 13.81 -3.46
C PRO A 44 6.90 13.35 -3.10
N LEU A 45 6.81 12.35 -2.23
CA LEU A 45 5.55 12.00 -1.57
C LEU A 45 5.24 13.03 -0.47
N THR A 46 4.13 13.75 -0.60
CA THR A 46 3.70 14.76 0.38
C THR A 46 2.47 14.25 1.12
N LEU A 47 2.55 14.17 2.45
CA LEU A 47 1.44 13.73 3.30
C LEU A 47 1.21 14.73 4.43
N ASN A 48 -0.04 14.89 4.86
CA ASN A 48 -0.39 15.71 6.03
C ASN A 48 -0.08 14.94 7.33
N PRO A 49 0.90 15.37 8.16
CA PRO A 49 1.28 14.62 9.36
C PRO A 49 0.14 14.46 10.39
N ARG A 50 -0.85 15.37 10.39
CA ARG A 50 -2.01 15.25 11.29
C ARG A 50 -2.85 14.03 11.00
N THR A 51 -2.95 13.60 9.74
CA THR A 51 -3.77 12.42 9.40
C THR A 51 -3.04 11.12 9.79
N MET A 52 -1.71 11.11 9.81
CA MET A 52 -0.92 10.04 10.45
C MET A 52 -1.12 9.99 11.96
N LEU A 53 -1.04 11.14 12.64
CA LEU A 53 -1.30 11.21 14.09
C LEU A 53 -2.72 10.75 14.45
N ARG A 54 -3.68 10.94 13.54
CA ARG A 54 -5.06 10.43 13.67
C ARG A 54 -5.21 8.96 13.28
N GLY A 55 -4.10 8.20 13.19
CA GLY A 55 -4.11 6.74 13.13
C GLY A 55 -4.00 6.12 11.74
N ARG A 56 -3.88 6.91 10.68
CA ARG A 56 -3.53 6.35 9.36
C ARG A 56 -2.08 5.89 9.34
N THR A 57 -1.84 4.74 8.72
CA THR A 57 -0.49 4.19 8.52
C THR A 57 -0.17 4.14 7.03
N ILE A 58 1.05 4.51 6.67
CA ILE A 58 1.60 4.25 5.34
C ILE A 58 2.80 3.31 5.44
N THR A 59 2.93 2.39 4.50
CA THR A 59 4.09 1.50 4.38
C THR A 59 4.38 1.22 2.91
N GLY A 60 5.60 0.79 2.60
CA GLY A 60 5.96 0.26 1.29
C GLY A 60 5.97 -1.27 1.28
N SER A 61 5.98 -1.85 0.08
CA SER A 61 6.22 -3.27 -0.12
C SER A 61 6.99 -3.49 -1.43
N LEU A 62 8.16 -4.12 -1.33
CA LEU A 62 8.89 -4.65 -2.48
C LEU A 62 8.57 -6.14 -2.62
N PHE A 63 8.25 -6.58 -3.84
CA PHE A 63 7.93 -7.98 -4.15
C PHE A 63 6.76 -8.55 -3.30
N GLY A 64 5.85 -7.69 -2.83
CA GLY A 64 4.75 -8.13 -1.95
C GLY A 64 5.17 -8.56 -0.54
N GLY A 65 6.42 -8.29 -0.13
CA GLY A 65 6.96 -8.72 1.16
C GLY A 65 7.34 -10.21 1.20
N ILE A 66 7.32 -10.91 0.05
CA ILE A 66 7.63 -12.33 0.00
C ILE A 66 9.15 -12.55 0.00
N LYS A 67 9.59 -13.61 0.67
CA LYS A 67 10.96 -14.11 0.66
C LYS A 67 11.12 -15.08 -0.52
N PRO A 68 11.82 -14.70 -1.61
CA PRO A 68 11.77 -15.45 -2.86
C PRO A 68 12.12 -16.94 -2.73
N LYS A 69 13.13 -17.26 -1.91
CA LYS A 69 13.61 -18.65 -1.76
C LYS A 69 12.63 -19.56 -1.03
N SER A 70 11.93 -19.07 -0.03
CA SER A 70 10.99 -19.86 0.78
C SER A 70 9.57 -19.79 0.26
N ASP A 71 9.15 -18.62 -0.24
CA ASP A 71 7.74 -18.33 -0.46
C ASP A 71 7.30 -18.61 -1.90
N LEU A 72 8.19 -18.45 -2.89
CA LEU A 72 7.85 -18.76 -4.29
C LEU A 72 7.50 -20.24 -4.51
N PRO A 73 8.25 -21.23 -3.96
CA PRO A 73 7.84 -22.64 -4.07
C PRO A 73 6.46 -22.90 -3.47
N LEU A 74 6.13 -22.26 -2.34
CA LEU A 74 4.83 -22.39 -1.69
C LEU A 74 3.70 -21.77 -2.52
N LEU A 75 3.93 -20.62 -3.16
CA LEU A 75 2.97 -20.00 -4.07
C LEU A 75 2.74 -20.86 -5.31
N ALA A 76 3.79 -21.45 -5.88
CA ALA A 76 3.68 -22.37 -7.01
C ALA A 76 2.89 -23.63 -6.62
N GLN A 77 3.16 -24.19 -5.44
CA GLN A 77 2.42 -25.34 -4.91
C GLN A 77 0.92 -25.01 -4.75
N LYS A 78 0.58 -23.86 -4.16
CA LYS A 78 -0.82 -23.40 -4.03
C LYS A 78 -1.54 -23.24 -5.37
N TYR A 79 -0.83 -22.89 -6.44
CA TYR A 79 -1.41 -22.81 -7.78
C TYR A 79 -1.68 -24.20 -8.38
N LEU A 80 -0.84 -25.18 -8.09
CA LEU A 80 -0.98 -26.56 -8.57
C LEU A 80 -2.03 -27.35 -7.78
N ASP A 81 -2.15 -27.13 -6.48
CA ASP A 81 -3.03 -27.84 -5.54
C ASP A 81 -4.50 -27.37 -5.58
N LYS A 82 -5.10 -27.28 -6.78
CA LYS A 82 -6.50 -26.84 -6.96
C LYS A 82 -7.49 -27.47 -5.98
#